data_AF-A0A1Q7HSD5-F1
#
_entry.id   AF-A0A1Q7HSD5-F1
#
_cell.length_a   1.000
_cell.length_b   1.000
_cell.length_c   1.000
_cell.angle_alpha   90.00
_cell.angle_beta   90.00
_cell.angle_gamma   90.00
#
_symmetry.space_group_name_H-M   'P 1'
#
loop_
_entity.id
_entity.type
_entity.pdbx_description
1 polymer ?
#
loop_
_entity_poly.entity_id
_entity_poly.type
_entity_poly.pdbx_seq_one_letter_code
_entity_poly.pdbx_strand_id
1 'polypeptide(L)'
;MSAAPVRYVALYDGDCGFCARWRDRMIARDPKGVVEWLSLHDPSVATRFPGIDRDDALRQMYVYAADGTFYKGAEGWRELFRVLRGLSWAAALYRIPGVPFVMDRVYRFIAARRYRLSCAGSACRLPGAGGAGAGGGPRAVTVVLALLVPACLTAGSSSGCSGRAPDPVTERLDAIADPEAAAVVLASFEAYGPYPVWRAHHNVEYTYRLEFYGGGKEPQAVSRQTHRLDLGPGARSFAQDLEGDVPQVVRVDGDRLEVTRAGVPVVDPAQLDFPRAFIRIARWSFLLPWDLIDPEARLQYRGERTPPMASRVPSDLCDVVRLTFDEKDPSRRDDWHDIYVSRVNHLIDRIHSYRAEDRSYSVVLWSDHLTFGGVRVATRRETHATDVTGEIGALEAVVEYSGVHFDAPFGDEVWSGMTATAPITTAGPPSLPAAAGPLQAPGTGAPPDDGTK
;
A
#
# COMPACT_ATOMS: atom_id res chain seq x y z
N MET A 1 8.29 2.59 -34.64
CA MET A 1 6.90 3.09 -34.74
C MET A 1 6.83 4.34 -33.88
N SER A 2 6.70 5.53 -34.47
CA SER A 2 6.62 6.80 -33.72
C SER A 2 5.32 6.85 -32.93
N ALA A 3 5.42 6.88 -31.60
CA ALA A 3 4.31 7.31 -30.75
C ALA A 3 3.95 8.75 -31.13
N ALA A 4 2.67 9.01 -31.39
CA ALA A 4 2.19 10.37 -31.60
C ALA A 4 2.54 11.23 -30.36
N PRO A 5 2.86 12.52 -30.52
CA PRO A 5 3.18 13.37 -29.38
C PRO A 5 1.95 13.49 -28.48
N VAL A 6 2.10 13.12 -27.20
CA VAL A 6 1.13 13.36 -26.14
C VAL A 6 0.76 14.84 -26.15
N ARG A 7 -0.53 15.16 -26.25
CA ARG A 7 -1.01 16.55 -26.36
C ARG A 7 -1.66 17.05 -25.07
N TYR A 8 -2.06 16.14 -24.18
CA TYR A 8 -2.70 16.45 -22.92
C TYR A 8 -2.17 15.53 -21.84
N VAL A 9 -2.01 16.04 -20.62
CA VAL A 9 -1.75 15.23 -19.43
C VAL A 9 -2.91 15.41 -18.47
N ALA A 10 -3.67 14.34 -18.24
CA ALA A 10 -4.77 14.29 -17.29
C ALA A 10 -4.26 13.76 -15.95
N LEU A 11 -4.13 14.66 -14.97
CA LEU A 11 -3.79 14.35 -13.60
C LEU A 11 -5.05 13.98 -12.84
N TYR A 12 -5.09 12.76 -12.32
CA TYR A 12 -6.23 12.23 -11.60
C TYR A 12 -5.78 11.61 -10.26
N ASP A 13 -6.73 11.44 -9.36
CA ASP A 13 -6.49 10.75 -8.08
C ASP A 13 -6.53 9.22 -8.29
N GLY A 14 -5.35 8.60 -8.23
CA GLY A 14 -5.17 7.16 -8.37
C GLY A 14 -5.72 6.32 -7.22
N ASP A 15 -5.96 6.91 -6.06
CA ASP A 15 -6.51 6.20 -4.88
C ASP A 15 -8.04 6.17 -4.89
N CYS A 16 -8.67 6.92 -5.81
CA CYS A 16 -10.11 6.92 -5.97
C CYS A 16 -10.58 5.93 -7.05
N GLY A 17 -11.20 4.83 -6.63
CA GLY A 17 -11.78 3.83 -7.54
C GLY A 17 -12.82 4.38 -8.53
N PHE A 18 -13.58 5.42 -8.15
CA PHE A 18 -14.43 6.14 -9.10
C PHE A 18 -13.62 6.86 -10.19
N CYS A 19 -12.55 7.58 -9.83
CA CYS A 19 -11.69 8.27 -10.77
C CYS A 19 -10.98 7.29 -11.71
N ALA A 20 -10.43 6.19 -11.18
CA ALA A 20 -9.76 5.15 -11.97
C ALA A 20 -10.69 4.52 -13.01
N ARG A 21 -11.92 4.14 -12.63
CA ARG A 21 -12.91 3.61 -13.60
C ARG A 21 -13.29 4.61 -14.67
N TRP A 22 -13.39 5.90 -14.33
CA TRP A 22 -13.66 6.94 -15.31
C TRP A 22 -12.49 7.13 -16.27
N ARG A 23 -11.24 7.14 -15.77
CA ARG A 23 -10.03 7.09 -16.59
C ARG A 23 -10.10 5.92 -17.58
N ASP A 24 -10.36 4.70 -17.12
CA ASP A 24 -10.36 3.51 -17.99
C ASP A 24 -11.39 3.59 -19.12
N ARG A 25 -12.60 4.09 -18.80
CA ARG A 25 -13.62 4.36 -19.81
C ARG A 25 -13.19 5.40 -20.84
N MET A 26 -12.41 6.39 -20.43
CA MET A 26 -11.91 7.44 -21.31
C MET A 26 -10.71 6.99 -22.14
N ILE A 27 -9.83 6.16 -21.59
CA ILE A 27 -8.73 5.51 -22.34
C ILE A 27 -9.32 4.71 -23.51
N ALA A 28 -10.42 3.97 -23.30
CA ALA A 28 -11.12 3.25 -24.37
C ALA A 28 -11.68 4.18 -25.47
N ARG A 29 -11.79 5.49 -25.21
CA ARG A 29 -12.20 6.53 -26.15
C ARG A 29 -11.04 7.34 -26.72
N ASP A 30 -9.79 7.00 -26.37
CA ASP A 30 -8.57 7.59 -26.90
C ASP A 30 -7.71 6.58 -27.69
N PRO A 31 -8.19 6.08 -28.85
CA PRO A 31 -7.39 5.16 -29.66
C PRO A 31 -6.14 5.81 -30.28
N LYS A 32 -6.00 7.14 -30.18
CA LYS A 32 -4.87 7.90 -30.73
C LYS A 32 -3.81 8.21 -29.67
N GLY A 33 -4.07 7.92 -28.38
CA GLY A 33 -3.17 8.19 -27.27
C GLY A 33 -2.82 9.67 -27.12
N VAL A 34 -3.78 10.57 -27.36
CA VAL A 34 -3.53 12.02 -27.27
C VAL A 34 -3.53 12.54 -25.83
N VAL A 35 -4.06 11.75 -24.88
CA VAL A 35 -4.09 12.04 -23.44
C VAL A 35 -3.20 11.05 -22.70
N GLU A 36 -2.19 11.56 -22.00
CA GLU A 36 -1.45 10.83 -20.98
C GLU A 36 -2.21 10.93 -19.66
N TRP A 37 -2.54 9.79 -19.06
CA TRP A 37 -3.22 9.73 -17.77
C TRP A 37 -2.18 9.46 -16.69
N LEU A 38 -2.00 10.40 -15.77
CA LEU A 38 -0.99 10.32 -14.73
C LEU A 38 -1.64 10.44 -13.35
N SER A 39 -1.36 9.48 -12.49
CA SER A 39 -1.83 9.50 -11.10
C SER A 39 -1.09 10.61 -10.35
N LEU A 40 -1.81 11.40 -9.55
CA LEU A 40 -1.18 12.39 -8.65
C LEU A 40 -0.19 11.75 -7.66
N HIS A 41 -0.35 10.46 -7.38
CA HIS A 41 0.52 9.67 -6.50
C HIS A 41 1.79 9.18 -7.18
N ASP A 42 1.97 9.46 -8.48
CA ASP A 42 3.20 9.18 -9.19
C ASP A 42 4.29 10.22 -8.80
N PRO A 43 5.50 9.80 -8.37
CA PRO A 43 6.57 10.73 -7.99
C PRO A 43 6.97 11.70 -9.12
N SER A 44 6.81 11.30 -10.39
CA SER A 44 7.16 12.13 -11.54
C SER A 44 6.29 13.40 -11.66
N VAL A 45 5.10 13.42 -11.06
CA VAL A 45 4.19 14.59 -11.09
C VAL A 45 4.85 15.82 -10.45
N ALA A 46 5.54 15.64 -9.32
CA ALA A 46 6.19 16.75 -8.63
C ALA A 46 7.31 17.37 -9.47
N THR A 47 8.04 16.54 -10.23
CA THR A 47 9.12 16.98 -11.12
C THR A 47 8.60 17.59 -12.42
N ARG A 48 7.55 17.00 -13.03
CA ARG A 48 6.98 17.48 -14.30
C ARG A 48 6.12 18.73 -14.13
N PHE A 49 5.45 18.88 -12.98
CA PHE A 49 4.48 19.95 -12.74
C PHE A 49 4.68 20.62 -11.38
N PRO A 50 5.82 21.30 -11.15
CA PRO A 50 6.19 21.85 -9.83
C PRO A 50 5.27 22.99 -9.35
N GLY A 51 4.45 23.57 -10.22
CA GLY A 51 3.54 24.68 -9.90
C GLY A 51 2.12 24.26 -9.48
N ILE A 52 1.83 22.96 -9.37
CA ILE A 52 0.50 22.48 -9.00
C ILE A 52 0.38 22.43 -7.47
N ASP A 53 -0.66 23.08 -6.95
CA ASP A 53 -1.12 22.86 -5.57
C ASP A 53 -1.64 21.43 -5.44
N ARG A 54 -0.86 20.59 -4.76
CA ARG A 54 -1.14 19.16 -4.60
C ARG A 54 -2.42 18.91 -3.80
N ASP A 55 -2.72 19.72 -2.79
CA ASP A 55 -3.95 19.58 -2.02
C ASP A 55 -5.17 19.92 -2.88
N ASP A 56 -5.04 20.91 -3.77
CA ASP A 56 -6.09 21.23 -4.73
C ASP A 56 -6.24 20.17 -5.82
N ALA A 57 -5.14 19.64 -6.35
CA ALA A 57 -5.15 18.55 -7.30
C ALA A 57 -5.72 17.27 -6.69
N LEU A 58 -5.49 17.02 -5.40
CA LEU A 58 -6.18 15.95 -4.69
C LEU A 58 -7.67 16.23 -4.57
N ARG A 59 -8.18 17.47 -4.56
CA ARG A 59 -9.64 17.72 -4.53
C ARG A 59 -10.32 17.61 -5.90
N GLN A 60 -9.60 17.82 -7.00
CA GLN A 60 -10.17 17.84 -8.34
C GLN A 60 -9.16 17.47 -9.43
N MET A 61 -9.66 16.96 -10.55
CA MET A 61 -8.84 16.59 -11.70
C MET A 61 -8.19 17.82 -12.34
N TYR A 62 -6.94 17.67 -12.76
CA TYR A 62 -6.21 18.69 -13.52
C TYR A 62 -5.94 18.14 -14.91
N VAL A 63 -6.04 19.00 -15.93
CA VAL A 63 -5.69 18.66 -17.31
C VAL A 63 -4.72 19.72 -17.81
N TYR A 64 -3.51 19.29 -18.11
CA TYR A 64 -2.48 20.09 -18.73
C TYR A 64 -2.60 19.97 -20.25
N ALA A 65 -2.78 21.08 -20.95
CA ALA A 65 -2.87 21.12 -22.40
C ALA A 65 -1.52 21.39 -23.06
N ALA A 66 -1.38 21.05 -24.35
CA ALA A 66 -0.17 21.29 -25.14
C ALA A 66 0.26 22.76 -25.24
N ASP A 67 -0.65 23.71 -24.99
CA ASP A 67 -0.36 25.15 -24.95
C ASP A 67 0.17 25.63 -23.59
N GLY A 68 0.35 24.71 -22.63
CA GLY A 68 0.84 25.00 -21.29
C GLY A 68 -0.26 25.38 -20.28
N THR A 69 -1.53 25.39 -20.69
CA THR A 69 -2.64 25.79 -19.83
C THR A 69 -3.08 24.64 -18.92
N PHE A 70 -3.37 24.96 -17.66
CA PHE A 70 -4.03 24.05 -16.72
C PHE A 70 -5.54 24.30 -16.67
N TYR A 71 -6.31 23.24 -16.90
CA TYR A 71 -7.75 23.22 -16.70
C TYR A 71 -8.09 22.37 -15.48
N LYS A 72 -9.00 22.84 -14.64
CA LYS A 72 -9.35 22.18 -13.38
C LYS A 72 -10.80 21.69 -13.39
N GLY A 73 -11.06 20.61 -12.67
CA GLY A 73 -12.39 20.09 -12.40
C GLY A 73 -13.24 19.88 -13.66
N ALA A 74 -14.40 20.54 -13.72
CA ALA A 74 -15.33 20.44 -14.84
C ALA A 74 -14.76 20.98 -16.16
N GLU A 75 -13.85 21.97 -16.11
CA GLU A 75 -13.19 22.51 -17.31
C GLU A 75 -12.15 21.54 -17.86
N GLY A 76 -11.45 20.81 -16.98
CA GLY A 76 -10.56 19.73 -17.40
C GLY A 76 -11.31 18.66 -18.20
N TRP A 77 -12.48 18.23 -17.71
CA TRP A 77 -13.35 17.30 -18.44
C TRP A 77 -13.83 17.85 -19.78
N ARG A 78 -14.16 19.15 -19.86
CA ARG A 78 -14.53 19.80 -21.12
C ARG A 78 -13.43 19.65 -22.18
N GLU A 79 -12.18 19.89 -21.80
CA GLU A 79 -11.06 19.78 -22.74
C GLU A 79 -10.79 18.34 -23.16
N LEU A 80 -10.90 17.38 -22.23
CA LEU A 80 -10.81 15.96 -22.58
C LEU A 80 -11.93 15.55 -23.56
N PHE A 81 -13.18 15.95 -23.31
CA PHE A 81 -14.29 15.63 -24.21
C PHE A 81 -14.12 16.20 -25.62
N ARG A 82 -13.38 17.30 -25.77
CA ARG A 82 -13.08 17.88 -27.09
C ARG A 82 -12.16 16.99 -27.93
N VAL A 83 -11.27 16.22 -27.28
CA VAL A 83 -10.24 15.41 -27.96
C VAL A 83 -10.55 13.92 -27.99
N LEU A 84 -11.37 13.43 -27.06
CA LEU A 84 -11.78 12.03 -26.97
C LEU A 84 -12.87 11.68 -28.01
N ARG A 85 -12.77 10.48 -28.59
CA ARG A 85 -13.64 10.03 -29.67
C ARG A 85 -15.11 9.92 -29.20
N GLY A 86 -16.01 10.59 -29.91
CA GLY A 86 -17.46 10.51 -29.69
C GLY A 86 -17.99 11.38 -28.55
N LEU A 87 -17.15 12.24 -27.95
CA LEU A 87 -17.52 13.11 -26.82
C LEU A 87 -17.47 14.61 -27.14
N SER A 88 -17.09 14.99 -28.37
CA SER A 88 -16.96 16.40 -28.76
C SER A 88 -18.28 17.20 -28.67
N TRP A 89 -19.42 16.52 -28.81
CA TRP A 89 -20.74 17.11 -28.60
C TRP A 89 -20.97 17.54 -27.14
N ALA A 90 -20.43 16.79 -26.17
CA ALA A 90 -20.54 17.12 -24.75
C ALA A 90 -19.69 18.35 -24.42
N ALA A 91 -18.51 18.50 -25.03
CA ALA A 91 -17.73 19.73 -24.96
C ALA A 91 -18.47 20.93 -25.61
N ALA A 92 -19.24 20.70 -26.68
CA ALA A 92 -20.03 21.75 -27.32
C ALA A 92 -21.18 22.27 -26.42
N LEU A 93 -21.72 21.43 -25.53
CA LEU A 93 -22.79 21.82 -24.59
C LEU A 93 -22.34 22.94 -23.63
N TYR A 94 -21.05 23.02 -23.31
CA TYR A 94 -20.48 24.10 -22.48
C TYR A 94 -20.55 25.48 -23.14
N ARG A 95 -20.90 25.59 -24.43
CA ARG A 95 -21.12 26.88 -25.11
C ARG A 95 -22.47 27.51 -24.76
N ILE A 96 -23.40 26.74 -24.18
CA ILE A 96 -24.71 27.25 -23.77
C ILE A 96 -24.55 28.04 -22.45
N PRO A 97 -25.02 29.31 -22.39
CA PRO A 97 -24.98 30.10 -21.17
C PRO A 97 -25.62 29.34 -19.98
N GLY A 98 -24.93 29.30 -18.85
CA GLY A 98 -25.38 28.62 -17.63
C GLY A 98 -24.96 27.15 -17.51
N VAL A 99 -24.66 26.44 -18.60
CA VAL A 99 -24.18 25.05 -18.53
C VAL A 99 -22.85 24.91 -17.78
N PRO A 100 -21.81 25.74 -18.03
CA PRO A 100 -20.56 25.64 -17.28
C PRO A 100 -20.75 25.76 -15.76
N PHE A 101 -21.65 26.66 -15.32
CA PHE A 101 -21.97 26.86 -13.91
C PHE A 101 -22.64 25.62 -13.29
N VAL A 102 -23.60 25.02 -14.00
CA VAL A 102 -24.25 23.79 -13.55
C VAL A 102 -23.25 22.63 -13.50
N MET A 103 -22.42 22.48 -14.52
CA MET A 103 -21.42 21.42 -14.61
C MET A 103 -20.35 21.54 -13.53
N ASP A 104 -19.90 22.75 -13.20
CA ASP A 104 -18.98 22.98 -12.07
C ASP A 104 -19.61 22.52 -10.75
N ARG A 105 -20.87 22.88 -10.49
CA ARG A 105 -21.60 22.48 -9.27
C ARG A 105 -21.77 20.96 -9.19
N VAL A 106 -22.18 20.33 -10.29
CA VAL A 106 -22.32 18.87 -10.38
C VAL A 106 -20.97 18.19 -10.19
N TYR A 107 -19.92 18.69 -10.84
CA TYR A 107 -18.57 18.16 -10.71
C TYR A 107 -18.09 18.23 -9.26
N ARG A 108 -18.20 19.39 -8.60
CA ARG A 108 -17.82 19.56 -7.20
C ARG A 108 -18.61 18.64 -6.27
N PHE A 109 -19.90 18.47 -6.52
CA PHE A 109 -20.75 17.54 -5.77
C PHE A 109 -20.27 16.09 -5.89
N ILE A 110 -19.90 15.65 -7.11
CA ILE A 110 -19.35 14.32 -7.38
C ILE A 110 -17.96 14.18 -6.79
N ALA A 111 -17.07 15.15 -6.99
CA ALA A 111 -15.70 15.16 -6.48
C ALA A 111 -15.68 15.05 -4.94
N ALA A 112 -16.59 15.73 -4.24
CA ALA A 112 -16.74 15.60 -2.78
C ALA A 112 -17.27 14.22 -2.32
N ARG A 113 -17.87 13.43 -3.22
CA ARG A 113 -18.45 12.10 -2.92
C ARG A 113 -17.75 10.95 -3.63
N ARG A 114 -16.71 11.23 -4.43
CA ARG A 114 -16.10 10.29 -5.38
C ARG A 114 -15.63 9.00 -4.72
N TYR A 115 -15.14 9.10 -3.49
CA TYR A 115 -14.73 7.99 -2.65
C TYR A 115 -15.88 7.08 -2.24
N ARG A 116 -17.05 7.64 -1.87
CA ARG A 116 -18.27 6.86 -1.62
C ARG A 116 -18.82 6.22 -2.89
N LEU A 117 -18.63 6.89 -4.04
CA LEU A 117 -19.01 6.36 -5.35
C LEU A 117 -18.08 5.24 -5.84
N SER A 118 -16.89 5.06 -5.22
CA SER A 118 -16.02 3.92 -5.48
C SER A 118 -16.70 2.58 -5.17
N CYS A 119 -17.65 2.54 -4.23
CA CYS A 119 -18.30 1.30 -3.76
C CYS A 119 -19.57 0.88 -4.53
N ALA A 120 -19.99 1.59 -5.58
CA ALA A 120 -21.27 1.36 -6.27
C ALA A 120 -21.29 0.20 -7.30
N GLY A 121 -20.27 -0.67 -7.30
CA GLY A 121 -20.19 -1.86 -8.15
C GLY A 121 -20.65 -3.12 -7.44
N SER A 122 -20.84 -4.22 -8.18
CA SER A 122 -21.32 -5.53 -7.70
C SER A 122 -20.51 -6.17 -6.57
N ALA A 123 -19.38 -5.57 -6.16
CA ALA A 123 -18.54 -5.98 -5.03
C ALA A 123 -19.10 -5.55 -3.65
N CYS A 124 -20.14 -4.70 -3.60
CA CYS A 124 -20.84 -4.38 -2.36
C CYS A 124 -22.34 -4.67 -2.50
N ARG A 125 -22.74 -5.94 -2.38
CA ARG A 125 -24.11 -6.26 -1.98
C ARG A 125 -24.16 -6.22 -0.46
N LEU A 126 -24.75 -5.17 0.12
CA LEU A 126 -25.16 -5.18 1.52
C LEU A 126 -26.11 -6.37 1.75
N PRO A 127 -25.84 -7.29 2.68
CA PRO A 127 -26.86 -8.21 3.14
C PRO A 127 -27.89 -7.40 3.94
N GLY A 128 -29.14 -7.30 3.46
CA GLY A 128 -30.23 -6.75 4.27
C GLY A 128 -31.08 -5.63 3.68
N ALA A 129 -31.00 -5.30 2.38
CA ALA A 129 -31.97 -4.40 1.75
C ALA A 129 -33.33 -5.08 1.48
N GLY A 130 -33.97 -5.58 2.55
CA GLY A 130 -35.37 -5.92 2.59
C GLY A 130 -36.17 -4.71 3.10
N GLY A 131 -36.84 -4.03 2.19
CA GLY A 131 -38.04 -3.21 2.42
C GLY A 131 -37.97 -2.07 3.45
N ALA A 132 -37.76 -0.83 2.99
CA ALA A 132 -38.39 0.34 3.61
C ALA A 132 -38.43 1.55 2.65
N GLY A 133 -39.65 1.94 2.27
CA GLY A 133 -40.07 3.34 2.19
C GLY A 133 -39.42 4.27 1.15
N ALA A 134 -40.09 4.40 0.00
CA ALA A 134 -39.95 5.57 -0.87
C ALA A 134 -40.32 6.86 -0.12
N GLY A 135 -39.38 7.80 -0.01
CA GLY A 135 -39.59 9.18 0.45
C GLY A 135 -38.91 10.15 -0.52
N GLY A 136 -39.70 11.02 -1.14
CA GLY A 136 -39.29 11.85 -2.28
C GLY A 136 -38.28 12.95 -1.96
N GLY A 137 -37.31 13.12 -2.87
CA GLY A 137 -36.40 14.26 -2.99
C GLY A 137 -36.29 14.69 -4.47
N PRO A 138 -35.88 15.93 -4.78
CA PRO A 138 -36.33 16.67 -5.95
C PRO A 138 -35.79 16.13 -7.28
N ARG A 139 -36.69 16.01 -8.27
CA ARG A 139 -36.56 15.41 -9.61
C ARG A 139 -35.57 16.08 -10.58
N ALA A 140 -34.73 17.00 -10.13
CA ALA A 140 -33.83 17.76 -11.02
C ALA A 140 -32.48 17.07 -11.30
N VAL A 141 -32.06 16.10 -10.49
CA VAL A 141 -30.72 15.47 -10.60
C VAL A 141 -30.70 14.27 -11.57
N THR A 142 -31.86 13.68 -11.85
CA THR A 142 -31.94 12.44 -12.67
C THR A 142 -31.76 12.70 -14.17
N VAL A 143 -31.95 13.93 -14.66
CA VAL A 143 -31.92 14.23 -16.11
C VAL A 143 -30.50 14.47 -16.64
N VAL A 144 -29.55 14.89 -15.81
CA VAL A 144 -28.17 15.18 -16.27
C VAL A 144 -27.29 13.93 -16.29
N LEU A 145 -27.52 12.96 -15.39
CA LEU A 145 -26.73 11.72 -15.34
C LEU A 145 -27.06 10.76 -16.50
N ALA A 146 -28.27 10.86 -17.06
CA ALA A 146 -28.73 10.02 -18.17
C ALA A 146 -28.11 10.39 -19.53
N LEU A 147 -27.52 11.59 -19.67
CA LEU A 147 -26.88 12.04 -20.92
C LEU A 147 -25.43 11.52 -21.10
N LEU A 148 -24.88 10.78 -20.12
CA LEU A 148 -23.51 10.24 -20.18
C LEU A 148 -23.44 8.71 -20.28
N VAL A 149 -24.58 8.02 -20.41
CA VAL A 149 -24.63 6.56 -20.62
C VAL A 149 -25.18 6.28 -22.01
N PRO A 150 -24.35 5.94 -23.02
CA PRO A 150 -24.85 5.24 -24.18
C PRO A 150 -25.20 3.82 -23.74
N ALA A 151 -26.50 3.54 -23.66
CA ALA A 151 -27.02 2.19 -23.64
C ALA A 151 -26.63 1.47 -24.94
N CYS A 152 -25.94 0.35 -24.84
CA CYS A 152 -26.01 -0.71 -25.85
C CYS A 152 -25.72 -2.06 -25.20
N LEU A 153 -26.80 -2.82 -25.04
CA LEU A 153 -26.80 -4.25 -24.79
C LEU A 153 -26.33 -5.01 -26.04
N THR A 154 -25.91 -6.25 -25.81
CA THR A 154 -25.71 -7.38 -26.74
C THR A 154 -24.40 -7.43 -27.53
N ALA A 155 -23.48 -8.25 -27.01
CA ALA A 155 -22.82 -9.31 -27.77
C ALA A 155 -22.28 -10.33 -26.78
N GLY A 156 -23.10 -11.34 -26.47
CA GLY A 156 -22.60 -12.57 -25.89
C GLY A 156 -21.74 -13.27 -26.92
N SER A 157 -20.47 -13.44 -26.62
CA SER A 157 -19.59 -14.35 -27.33
C SER A 157 -18.92 -15.20 -26.27
N SER A 158 -19.55 -16.33 -25.98
CA SER A 158 -18.96 -17.41 -25.21
C SER A 158 -17.88 -18.07 -26.08
N SER A 159 -16.64 -17.59 -25.98
CA SER A 159 -15.48 -18.35 -26.41
C SER A 159 -15.10 -19.31 -25.29
N GLY A 160 -15.18 -20.60 -25.57
CA GLY A 160 -15.04 -21.69 -24.62
C GLY A 160 -13.73 -21.69 -23.84
N CYS A 161 -13.84 -22.02 -22.56
CA CYS A 161 -12.69 -22.32 -21.72
C CYS A 161 -12.21 -23.74 -22.01
N SER A 162 -11.11 -23.85 -22.76
CA SER A 162 -10.19 -24.97 -22.58
C SER A 162 -9.72 -24.94 -21.11
N GLY A 163 -9.79 -26.07 -20.41
CA GLY A 163 -9.40 -26.19 -19.00
C GLY A 163 -7.97 -25.68 -18.77
N ARG A 164 -7.86 -24.46 -18.27
CA ARG A 164 -6.64 -23.94 -17.67
C ARG A 164 -6.64 -24.43 -16.23
N ALA A 165 -5.52 -24.99 -15.77
CA ALA A 165 -5.35 -25.26 -14.35
C ALA A 165 -5.71 -23.99 -13.56
N PRO A 166 -6.45 -24.10 -12.44
CA PRO A 166 -6.87 -22.94 -11.67
C PRO A 166 -5.65 -22.08 -11.32
N ASP A 167 -5.81 -20.76 -11.45
CA ASP A 167 -4.81 -19.82 -10.98
C ASP A 167 -4.56 -20.06 -9.48
N PRO A 168 -3.31 -20.29 -9.03
CA PRO A 168 -3.00 -20.56 -7.62
C PRO A 168 -3.63 -19.57 -6.65
N VAL A 169 -3.89 -18.32 -7.06
CA VAL A 169 -4.61 -17.36 -6.21
C VAL A 169 -6.09 -17.59 -6.12
N THR A 170 -6.73 -18.00 -7.21
CA THR A 170 -8.13 -18.41 -7.14
C THR A 170 -8.27 -19.57 -6.16
N GLU A 171 -7.38 -20.57 -6.26
CA GLU A 171 -7.34 -21.69 -5.32
C GLU A 171 -7.11 -21.23 -3.86
N ARG A 172 -6.19 -20.30 -3.63
CA ARG A 172 -5.92 -19.78 -2.28
C ARG A 172 -7.05 -18.92 -1.72
N LEU A 173 -7.68 -18.09 -2.54
CA LEU A 173 -8.86 -17.31 -2.14
C LEU A 173 -10.04 -18.23 -1.83
N ASP A 174 -10.26 -19.27 -2.63
CA ASP A 174 -11.30 -20.29 -2.39
C ASP A 174 -11.01 -21.12 -1.14
N ALA A 175 -9.73 -21.25 -0.75
CA ALA A 175 -9.31 -21.91 0.49
C ALA A 175 -9.52 -21.07 1.76
N ILE A 176 -9.77 -19.76 1.63
CA ILE A 176 -10.14 -18.92 2.78
C ILE A 176 -11.55 -19.32 3.22
N ALA A 177 -11.64 -19.92 4.41
CA ALA A 177 -12.90 -20.44 4.93
C ALA A 177 -13.99 -19.37 5.15
N ASP A 178 -13.58 -18.13 5.45
CA ASP A 178 -14.48 -17.00 5.66
C ASP A 178 -14.67 -16.20 4.34
N PRO A 179 -15.85 -16.25 3.71
CA PRO A 179 -16.08 -15.59 2.42
C PRO A 179 -16.05 -14.05 2.51
N GLU A 180 -16.38 -13.47 3.67
CA GLU A 180 -16.31 -12.01 3.86
C GLU A 180 -14.85 -11.56 3.96
N ALA A 181 -14.01 -12.33 4.68
CA ALA A 181 -12.56 -12.09 4.71
C ALA A 181 -11.93 -12.22 3.32
N ALA A 182 -12.31 -13.25 2.55
CA ALA A 182 -11.84 -13.45 1.19
C ALA A 182 -12.18 -12.26 0.27
N ALA A 183 -13.40 -11.72 0.40
CA ALA A 183 -13.82 -10.54 -0.37
C ALA A 183 -13.01 -9.29 -0.02
N VAL A 184 -12.69 -9.07 1.26
CA VAL A 184 -11.84 -7.95 1.70
C VAL A 184 -10.41 -8.08 1.17
N VAL A 185 -9.84 -9.28 1.18
CA VAL A 185 -8.50 -9.55 0.65
C VAL A 185 -8.45 -9.29 -0.86
N LEU A 186 -9.44 -9.79 -1.61
CA LEU A 186 -9.55 -9.54 -3.04
C LEU A 186 -9.68 -8.05 -3.35
N ALA A 187 -10.52 -7.32 -2.62
CA ALA A 187 -10.67 -5.87 -2.79
C ALA A 187 -9.37 -5.12 -2.48
N SER A 188 -8.61 -5.58 -1.48
CA SER A 188 -7.29 -5.06 -1.16
C SER A 188 -6.28 -5.33 -2.28
N PHE A 189 -6.32 -6.50 -2.92
CA PHE A 189 -5.45 -6.79 -4.07
C PHE A 189 -5.77 -5.87 -5.25
N GLU A 190 -7.04 -5.69 -5.58
CA GLU A 190 -7.45 -4.76 -6.65
C GLU A 190 -6.99 -3.31 -6.36
N ALA A 191 -6.96 -2.89 -5.10
CA ALA A 191 -6.49 -1.58 -4.71
C ALA A 191 -4.96 -1.46 -4.66
N TYR A 192 -4.24 -2.47 -4.19
CA TYR A 192 -2.77 -2.44 -4.15
C TYR A 192 -2.14 -2.72 -5.51
N GLY A 193 -2.86 -3.33 -6.43
CA GLY A 193 -2.32 -3.82 -7.70
C GLY A 193 -2.82 -5.24 -7.90
N PRO A 194 -3.68 -5.47 -8.92
CA PRO A 194 -4.27 -6.77 -9.16
C PRO A 194 -3.21 -7.87 -9.17
N TYR A 195 -3.53 -9.04 -8.63
CA TYR A 195 -2.54 -10.11 -8.46
C TYR A 195 -1.73 -10.46 -9.73
N PRO A 196 -2.31 -10.47 -10.95
CA PRO A 196 -1.53 -10.69 -12.17
C PRO A 196 -0.47 -9.61 -12.45
N VAL A 197 -0.71 -8.36 -12.03
CA VAL A 197 0.27 -7.26 -12.12
C VAL A 197 1.38 -7.49 -11.12
N TRP A 198 1.03 -7.79 -9.86
CA TRP A 198 2.00 -8.13 -8.82
C TRP A 198 2.92 -9.28 -9.22
N ARG A 199 2.36 -10.40 -9.70
CA ARG A 199 3.12 -11.59 -10.11
C ARG A 199 3.92 -11.44 -11.39
N ALA A 200 3.71 -10.37 -12.16
CA ALA A 200 4.55 -10.09 -13.32
C ALA A 200 5.96 -9.67 -12.91
N HIS A 201 6.13 -9.18 -11.68
CA HIS A 201 7.42 -8.81 -11.12
C HIS A 201 8.14 -10.03 -10.52
N HIS A 202 9.45 -10.08 -10.71
CA HIS A 202 10.29 -11.19 -10.27
C HIS A 202 11.01 -10.87 -8.96
N ASN A 203 11.42 -9.61 -8.81
CA ASN A 203 12.19 -9.12 -7.69
C ASN A 203 11.86 -7.65 -7.40
N VAL A 204 12.37 -7.15 -6.28
CA VAL A 204 12.30 -5.73 -5.93
C VAL A 204 13.53 -5.32 -5.13
N GLU A 205 14.03 -4.13 -5.41
CA GLU A 205 15.03 -3.43 -4.58
C GLU A 205 14.39 -2.17 -3.99
N TYR A 206 14.72 -1.87 -2.73
CA TYR A 206 14.32 -0.62 -2.09
C TYR A 206 15.28 -0.23 -0.97
N THR A 207 15.29 1.06 -0.62
CA THR A 207 15.94 1.57 0.59
C THR A 207 14.94 1.56 1.74
N TYR A 208 15.29 0.86 2.82
CA TYR A 208 14.57 0.77 4.07
C TYR A 208 15.21 1.71 5.09
N ARG A 209 14.45 2.68 5.61
CA ARG A 209 14.87 3.53 6.73
C ARG A 209 14.02 3.20 7.95
N LEU A 210 14.67 2.92 9.07
CA LEU A 210 14.03 2.76 10.38
C LEU A 210 14.54 3.81 11.35
N GLU A 211 13.61 4.49 11.99
CA GLU A 211 13.86 5.35 13.13
C GLU A 211 13.19 4.72 14.35
N PHE A 212 13.97 4.36 15.36
CA PHE A 212 13.47 3.76 16.60
C PHE A 212 13.40 4.82 17.69
N TYR A 213 12.20 5.04 18.22
CA TYR A 213 11.91 6.05 19.23
C TYR A 213 11.79 5.47 20.63
N GLY A 214 11.35 4.21 20.77
CA GLY A 214 11.18 3.54 22.07
C GLY A 214 10.28 4.32 23.04
N GLY A 215 9.22 4.96 22.54
CA GLY A 215 8.31 5.83 23.30
C GLY A 215 8.81 7.27 23.54
N GLY A 216 10.03 7.59 23.10
CA GLY A 216 10.62 8.93 23.19
C GLY A 216 10.12 9.92 22.13
N LYS A 217 10.50 11.19 22.27
CA LYS A 217 10.19 12.25 21.28
C LYS A 217 11.20 12.33 20.15
N GLU A 218 12.42 11.88 20.39
CA GLU A 218 13.55 11.91 19.45
C GLU A 218 13.96 10.46 19.13
N PRO A 219 14.44 10.18 17.91
CA PRO A 219 14.90 8.85 17.55
C PRO A 219 16.17 8.48 18.35
N GLN A 220 16.13 7.33 19.02
CA GLN A 220 17.24 6.74 19.76
C GLN A 220 18.24 6.01 18.84
N ALA A 221 17.74 5.48 17.72
CA ALA A 221 18.55 4.83 16.70
C ALA A 221 17.94 5.06 15.32
N VAL A 222 18.81 5.22 14.33
CA VAL A 222 18.43 5.31 12.92
C VAL A 222 19.23 4.27 12.15
N SER A 223 18.54 3.46 11.35
CA SER A 223 19.15 2.48 10.46
C SER A 223 18.67 2.72 9.04
N ARG A 224 19.60 2.61 8.08
CA ARG A 224 19.31 2.65 6.66
C ARG A 224 19.92 1.44 5.98
N GLN A 225 19.10 0.72 5.23
CA GLN A 225 19.48 -0.52 4.58
C GLN A 225 18.99 -0.56 3.14
N THR A 226 19.77 -1.18 2.26
CA THR A 226 19.24 -1.65 0.97
C THR A 226 18.65 -3.04 1.16
N HIS A 227 17.41 -3.22 0.73
CA HIS A 227 16.72 -4.51 0.75
C HIS A 227 16.51 -4.98 -0.69
N ARG A 228 16.72 -6.27 -0.90
CA ARG A 228 16.46 -6.97 -2.17
C ARG A 228 15.66 -8.22 -1.88
N LEU A 229 14.50 -8.34 -2.50
CA LEU A 229 13.59 -9.46 -2.29
C LEU A 229 13.30 -10.15 -3.62
N ASP A 230 13.30 -11.47 -3.60
CA ASP A 230 12.65 -12.25 -4.63
C ASP A 230 11.15 -12.34 -4.35
N LEU A 231 10.33 -12.15 -5.38
CA LEU A 231 8.86 -12.24 -5.31
C LEU A 231 8.33 -13.61 -5.76
N GLY A 232 9.22 -14.48 -6.23
CA GLY A 232 8.94 -15.88 -6.57
C GLY A 232 8.93 -16.83 -5.36
N PRO A 233 8.80 -18.14 -5.60
CA PRO A 233 8.70 -19.15 -4.54
C PRO A 233 9.96 -19.29 -3.67
N GLY A 234 11.08 -18.69 -4.05
CA GLY A 234 12.36 -18.82 -3.34
C GLY A 234 12.46 -18.06 -2.01
N ALA A 235 11.50 -17.19 -1.66
CA ALA A 235 11.50 -16.37 -0.44
C ALA A 235 12.85 -15.69 -0.10
N ARG A 236 13.74 -15.53 -1.08
CA ARG A 236 15.10 -15.01 -0.87
C ARG A 236 15.03 -13.54 -0.49
N SER A 237 15.77 -13.19 0.55
CA SER A 237 15.77 -11.84 1.12
C SER A 237 17.19 -11.43 1.47
N PHE A 238 17.57 -10.23 1.05
CA PHE A 238 18.86 -9.63 1.31
C PHE A 238 18.66 -8.27 1.94
N ALA A 239 19.44 -7.96 2.97
CA ALA A 239 19.51 -6.64 3.58
C ALA A 239 20.98 -6.26 3.82
N GLN A 240 21.35 -5.04 3.47
CA GLN A 240 22.69 -4.50 3.71
C GLN A 240 22.61 -3.11 4.31
N ASP A 241 23.32 -2.89 5.42
CA ASP A 241 23.48 -1.56 6.02
C ASP A 241 24.19 -0.61 5.07
N LEU A 242 23.62 0.58 4.91
CA LEU A 242 24.18 1.67 4.12
C LEU A 242 25.07 2.61 4.94
N GLU A 243 24.94 2.56 6.26
CA GLU A 243 25.59 3.45 7.22
C GLU A 243 26.12 2.63 8.41
N GLY A 244 27.07 3.20 9.16
CA GLY A 244 27.68 2.59 10.33
C GLY A 244 29.11 2.09 10.11
N ASP A 245 29.88 2.02 11.20
CA ASP A 245 31.30 1.67 11.17
C ASP A 245 31.56 0.18 10.90
N VAL A 246 30.55 -0.66 11.16
CA VAL A 246 30.64 -2.12 11.01
C VAL A 246 29.42 -2.61 10.21
N PRO A 247 29.38 -2.38 8.89
CA PRO A 247 28.18 -2.65 8.08
C PRO A 247 27.83 -4.14 8.11
N GLN A 248 26.55 -4.43 8.32
CA GLN A 248 26.02 -5.78 8.30
C GLN A 248 25.40 -6.12 6.94
N VAL A 249 25.59 -7.37 6.51
CA VAL A 249 24.84 -7.97 5.40
C VAL A 249 24.13 -9.20 5.90
N VAL A 250 22.84 -9.31 5.61
CA VAL A 250 21.96 -10.42 5.98
C VAL A 250 21.41 -11.03 4.70
N ARG A 251 21.53 -12.34 4.57
CA ARG A 251 20.95 -13.13 3.46
C ARG A 251 20.10 -14.25 4.02
N VAL A 252 18.90 -14.39 3.49
CA VAL A 252 17.98 -15.49 3.79
C VAL A 252 17.61 -16.19 2.49
N ASP A 253 17.71 -17.51 2.48
CA ASP A 253 17.29 -18.40 1.40
C ASP A 253 16.60 -19.63 2.01
N GLY A 254 15.26 -19.62 1.99
CA GLY A 254 14.44 -20.55 2.77
C GLY A 254 14.81 -20.53 4.25
N ASP A 255 15.29 -21.66 4.75
CA ASP A 255 15.73 -21.85 6.14
C ASP A 255 17.18 -21.43 6.39
N ARG A 256 17.93 -21.09 5.35
CA ARG A 256 19.35 -20.72 5.45
C ARG A 256 19.46 -19.24 5.77
N LEU A 257 20.27 -18.92 6.77
CA LEU A 257 20.62 -17.56 7.16
C LEU A 257 22.14 -17.39 7.10
N GLU A 258 22.58 -16.35 6.42
CA GLU A 258 23.96 -15.86 6.51
C GLU A 258 23.93 -14.42 7.02
N VAL A 259 24.79 -14.12 7.99
CA VAL A 259 25.03 -12.76 8.46
C VAL A 259 26.52 -12.52 8.44
N THR A 260 26.94 -11.42 7.82
CA THR A 260 28.33 -10.93 7.88
C THR A 260 28.35 -9.53 8.48
N ARG A 261 29.39 -9.21 9.25
CA ARG A 261 29.58 -7.88 9.85
C ARG A 261 31.01 -7.43 9.53
N ALA A 262 31.15 -6.30 8.83
CA ALA A 262 32.41 -5.87 8.24
C ALA A 262 33.12 -6.99 7.43
N GLY A 263 32.34 -7.79 6.70
CA GLY A 263 32.84 -8.91 5.89
C GLY A 263 33.18 -10.19 6.66
N VAL A 264 33.08 -10.19 8.00
CA VAL A 264 33.33 -11.38 8.83
C VAL A 264 32.02 -12.12 9.10
N PRO A 265 31.93 -13.45 8.86
CA PRO A 265 30.73 -14.23 9.19
C PRO A 265 30.42 -14.22 10.68
N VAL A 266 29.15 -13.98 11.01
CA VAL A 266 28.62 -14.10 12.38
C VAL A 266 28.11 -15.52 12.57
N VAL A 267 28.71 -16.26 13.50
CA VAL A 267 28.37 -17.68 13.77
C VAL A 267 27.69 -17.90 15.12
N ASP A 268 27.74 -16.91 16.01
CA ASP A 268 27.11 -16.95 17.33
C ASP A 268 25.57 -16.91 17.20
N PRO A 269 24.83 -17.97 17.58
CA PRO A 269 23.39 -18.02 17.46
C PRO A 269 22.65 -16.85 18.13
N ALA A 270 23.15 -16.39 19.29
CA ALA A 270 22.52 -15.28 20.02
C ALA A 270 22.55 -13.96 19.22
N GLN A 271 23.52 -13.81 18.31
CA GLN A 271 23.64 -12.64 17.43
C GLN A 271 22.90 -12.80 16.10
N LEU A 272 22.35 -13.99 15.81
CA LEU A 272 21.62 -14.29 14.58
C LEU A 272 20.10 -14.14 14.72
N ASP A 273 19.58 -14.20 15.95
CA ASP A 273 18.13 -14.16 16.20
C ASP A 273 17.49 -12.84 15.80
N PHE A 274 18.11 -11.72 16.16
CA PHE A 274 17.59 -10.40 15.79
C PHE A 274 17.63 -10.15 14.27
N PRO A 275 18.77 -10.33 13.55
CA PRO A 275 18.79 -10.21 12.08
C PRO A 275 17.76 -11.09 11.38
N ARG A 276 17.56 -12.33 11.86
CA ARG A 276 16.57 -13.26 11.32
C ARG A 276 15.15 -12.75 11.48
N ALA A 277 14.77 -12.35 12.70
CA ALA A 277 13.43 -11.84 12.97
C ALA A 277 13.17 -10.54 12.18
N PHE A 278 14.16 -9.64 12.17
CA PHE A 278 14.05 -8.35 11.51
C PHE A 278 13.81 -8.45 10.01
N ILE A 279 14.63 -9.22 9.28
CA ILE A 279 14.49 -9.34 7.82
C ILE A 279 13.17 -10.02 7.43
N ARG A 280 12.66 -10.97 8.24
CA ARG A 280 11.34 -11.58 8.05
C ARG A 280 10.21 -10.59 8.25
N ILE A 281 10.23 -9.81 9.33
CA ILE A 281 9.22 -8.77 9.60
C ILE A 281 9.25 -7.71 8.50
N ALA A 282 10.44 -7.28 8.07
CA ALA A 282 10.62 -6.29 7.01
C ALA A 282 10.03 -6.81 5.68
N ARG A 283 10.35 -8.06 5.30
CA ARG A 283 9.78 -8.72 4.12
C ARG A 283 8.27 -8.79 4.20
N TRP A 284 7.73 -9.41 5.25
CA TRP A 284 6.29 -9.61 5.40
C TRP A 284 5.53 -8.28 5.32
N SER A 285 6.02 -7.27 6.03
CA SER A 285 5.41 -5.95 6.01
C SER A 285 5.50 -5.25 4.65
N PHE A 286 6.55 -5.49 3.87
CA PHE A 286 6.65 -4.91 2.53
C PHE A 286 5.69 -5.59 1.54
N LEU A 287 5.47 -6.90 1.71
CA LEU A 287 4.68 -7.74 0.81
C LEU A 287 3.17 -7.77 1.10
N LEU A 288 2.69 -7.08 2.14
CA LEU A 288 1.25 -6.94 2.33
C LEU A 288 0.63 -6.00 1.27
N PRO A 289 -0.57 -6.34 0.74
CA PRO A 289 -1.46 -7.41 1.21
C PRO A 289 -1.20 -8.78 0.60
N TRP A 290 -0.32 -8.96 -0.38
CA TRP A 290 -0.17 -10.21 -1.13
C TRP A 290 0.24 -11.41 -0.26
N ASP A 291 0.91 -11.20 0.87
CA ASP A 291 1.22 -12.27 1.84
C ASP A 291 -0.01 -12.80 2.60
N LEU A 292 -1.20 -12.20 2.47
CA LEU A 292 -2.43 -12.68 3.14
C LEU A 292 -2.97 -14.01 2.59
N ILE A 293 -2.54 -14.41 1.39
CA ILE A 293 -2.90 -15.70 0.78
C ILE A 293 -1.86 -16.80 1.06
N ASP A 294 -0.97 -16.57 2.04
CA ASP A 294 -0.06 -17.60 2.54
C ASP A 294 -0.87 -18.83 3.00
N PRO A 295 -0.46 -20.07 2.63
CA PRO A 295 -1.15 -21.29 3.04
C PRO A 295 -1.35 -21.44 4.56
N GLU A 296 -0.47 -20.86 5.37
CA GLU A 296 -0.51 -20.91 6.83
C GLU A 296 -1.44 -19.85 7.42
N ALA A 297 -1.83 -18.83 6.65
CA ALA A 297 -2.71 -17.77 7.09
C ALA A 297 -4.14 -18.28 7.29
N ARG A 298 -4.74 -17.93 8.42
CA ARG A 298 -6.16 -18.12 8.71
C ARG A 298 -6.79 -16.76 8.88
N LEU A 299 -7.76 -16.46 8.02
CA LEU A 299 -8.41 -15.17 7.95
C LEU A 299 -9.85 -15.30 8.43
N GLN A 300 -10.24 -14.41 9.34
CA GLN A 300 -11.60 -14.33 9.87
C GLN A 300 -12.08 -12.88 9.82
N TYR A 301 -13.24 -12.64 9.25
CA TYR A 301 -13.87 -11.33 9.27
C TYR A 301 -14.41 -11.02 10.67
N ARG A 302 -14.13 -9.81 11.15
CA ARG A 302 -14.46 -9.34 12.51
C ARG A 302 -15.52 -8.25 12.53
N GLY A 303 -16.09 -7.94 11.36
CA GLY A 303 -17.06 -6.87 11.19
C GLY A 303 -16.43 -5.53 10.86
N GLU A 304 -17.29 -4.53 10.77
CA GLU A 304 -16.92 -3.16 10.46
C GLU A 304 -16.54 -2.40 11.74
N ARG A 305 -15.51 -1.56 11.69
CA ARG A 305 -15.12 -0.67 12.79
C ARG A 305 -14.73 0.70 12.26
N THR A 306 -15.06 1.74 13.02
CA THR A 306 -14.51 3.09 12.82
C THR A 306 -13.35 3.26 13.79
N PRO A 307 -12.10 3.20 13.31
CA PRO A 307 -10.95 3.38 14.18
C PRO A 307 -10.76 4.88 14.55
N PRO A 308 -10.01 5.19 15.62
CA PRO A 308 -9.61 6.57 15.91
C PRO A 308 -8.88 7.21 14.72
N MET A 309 -9.20 8.47 14.41
CA MET A 309 -8.51 9.21 13.33
C MET A 309 -7.04 9.46 13.69
N ALA A 310 -6.15 8.64 13.15
CA ALA A 310 -4.71 8.71 13.37
C ALA A 310 -3.91 8.42 12.11
N SER A 311 -4.40 7.47 11.30
CA SER A 311 -3.87 7.17 9.98
C SER A 311 -4.14 8.32 8.99
N ARG A 312 -3.25 8.46 8.00
CA ARG A 312 -3.41 9.39 6.87
C ARG A 312 -4.19 8.79 5.71
N VAL A 313 -4.49 7.49 5.76
CA VAL A 313 -5.38 6.83 4.79
C VAL A 313 -6.81 7.28 5.05
N PRO A 314 -7.58 7.69 4.02
CA PRO A 314 -9.01 7.97 4.19
C PRO A 314 -9.77 6.71 4.65
N SER A 315 -10.22 6.68 5.91
CA SER A 315 -10.68 5.44 6.57
C SER A 315 -11.78 5.66 7.63
N ASP A 316 -12.84 6.41 7.29
CA ASP A 316 -13.99 6.64 8.19
C ASP A 316 -14.68 5.34 8.68
N LEU A 317 -14.58 4.26 7.88
CA LEU A 317 -15.09 2.92 8.19
C LEU A 317 -14.17 1.87 7.58
N CYS A 318 -13.74 0.90 8.38
CA CYS A 318 -12.87 -0.19 7.96
C CYS A 318 -13.56 -1.54 8.11
N ASP A 319 -13.32 -2.44 7.15
CA ASP A 319 -13.51 -3.86 7.32
C ASP A 319 -12.33 -4.41 8.15
N VAL A 320 -12.61 -5.21 9.17
CA VAL A 320 -11.56 -5.78 10.03
C VAL A 320 -11.42 -7.26 9.75
N VAL A 321 -10.23 -7.67 9.32
CA VAL A 321 -9.89 -9.09 9.10
C VAL A 321 -8.83 -9.50 10.11
N ARG A 322 -9.16 -10.50 10.92
CA ARG A 322 -8.22 -11.14 11.83
C ARG A 322 -7.40 -12.16 11.05
N LEU A 323 -6.09 -12.01 11.13
CA LEU A 323 -5.09 -12.96 10.69
C LEU A 323 -4.53 -13.72 11.90
N THR A 324 -4.55 -15.05 11.80
CA THR A 324 -3.85 -15.99 12.69
C THR A 324 -3.06 -16.98 11.85
N PHE A 325 -2.20 -17.78 12.47
CA PHE A 325 -1.42 -18.84 11.80
C PHE A 325 -1.65 -20.19 12.48
N ASP A 326 -1.72 -21.27 11.69
CA ASP A 326 -1.98 -22.63 12.20
C ASP A 326 -0.84 -23.19 13.06
N GLU A 327 0.40 -22.98 12.61
CA GLU A 327 1.60 -23.37 13.34
C GLU A 327 2.29 -22.14 13.91
N LYS A 328 2.75 -22.26 15.16
CA LYS A 328 3.57 -21.24 15.80
C LYS A 328 5.00 -21.37 15.25
N ASP A 329 5.25 -20.75 14.08
CA ASP A 329 6.62 -20.43 13.67
C ASP A 329 7.26 -19.70 14.87
N PRO A 330 8.32 -20.26 15.51
CA PRO A 330 8.91 -19.65 16.70
C PRO A 330 9.43 -18.23 16.47
N SER A 331 9.63 -17.84 15.21
CA SER A 331 10.01 -16.48 14.82
C SER A 331 8.83 -15.51 14.73
N ARG A 332 7.59 -16.00 14.58
CA ARG A 332 6.36 -15.18 14.64
C ARG A 332 5.95 -15.03 16.10
N ARG A 333 6.19 -13.83 16.64
CA ARG A 333 5.96 -13.53 18.06
C ARG A 333 4.51 -13.16 18.37
N ASP A 334 3.78 -12.60 17.41
CA ASP A 334 2.40 -12.18 17.58
C ASP A 334 1.44 -13.35 17.32
N ASP A 335 0.42 -13.47 18.18
CA ASP A 335 -0.57 -14.55 18.12
C ASP A 335 -1.70 -14.23 17.14
N TRP A 336 -2.03 -12.94 16.97
CA TRP A 336 -2.98 -12.49 15.96
C TRP A 336 -2.74 -11.05 15.52
N HIS A 337 -3.25 -10.73 14.33
CA HIS A 337 -3.27 -9.38 13.76
C HIS A 337 -4.69 -9.03 13.28
N ASP A 338 -5.29 -7.96 13.79
CA ASP A 338 -6.50 -7.36 13.23
C ASP A 338 -6.09 -6.32 12.18
N ILE A 339 -6.33 -6.61 10.91
CA ILE A 339 -6.02 -5.76 9.76
C ILE A 339 -7.24 -4.93 9.43
N TYR A 340 -7.10 -3.62 9.51
CA TYR A 340 -8.16 -2.66 9.20
C TYR A 340 -8.00 -2.21 7.76
N VAL A 341 -8.92 -2.63 6.90
CA VAL A 341 -8.95 -2.27 5.48
C VAL A 341 -10.02 -1.21 5.26
N SER A 342 -9.62 -0.05 4.76
CA SER A 342 -10.55 1.05 4.52
C SER A 342 -11.61 0.66 3.50
N ARG A 343 -12.90 0.85 3.81
CA ARG A 343 -13.99 0.64 2.84
C ARG A 343 -14.05 1.69 1.75
N VAL A 344 -13.25 2.75 1.87
CA VAL A 344 -13.22 3.87 0.94
C VAL A 344 -12.33 3.58 -0.27
N ASN A 345 -11.15 3.01 -0.02
CA ASN A 345 -10.12 2.79 -1.04
C ASN A 345 -9.51 1.38 -0.99
N HIS A 346 -9.93 0.54 -0.05
CA HIS A 346 -9.42 -0.82 0.18
C HIS A 346 -7.92 -0.88 0.48
N LEU A 347 -7.36 0.22 1.00
CA LEU A 347 -6.00 0.25 1.52
C LEU A 347 -5.98 -0.14 2.99
N ILE A 348 -4.87 -0.74 3.43
CA ILE A 348 -4.64 -1.01 4.85
C ILE A 348 -4.49 0.34 5.55
N ASP A 349 -5.32 0.57 6.56
CA ASP A 349 -5.26 1.73 7.44
C ASP A 349 -4.29 1.49 8.59
N ARG A 350 -4.47 0.34 9.26
CA ARG A 350 -3.66 -0.09 10.38
C ARG A 350 -3.70 -1.59 10.59
N ILE A 351 -2.75 -2.07 11.36
CA ILE A 351 -2.72 -3.44 11.86
C ILE A 351 -2.57 -3.37 13.38
N HIS A 352 -3.52 -3.94 14.09
CA HIS A 352 -3.49 -4.08 15.54
C HIS A 352 -3.08 -5.50 15.88
N SER A 353 -1.95 -5.67 16.56
CA SER A 353 -1.35 -6.97 16.84
C SER A 353 -1.34 -7.25 18.34
N TYR A 354 -1.42 -8.53 18.69
CA TYR A 354 -1.33 -8.99 20.07
C TYR A 354 -0.35 -10.12 20.22
N ARG A 355 0.40 -10.07 21.31
CA ARG A 355 1.32 -11.13 21.73
C ARG A 355 0.92 -11.65 23.10
N ALA A 356 0.59 -12.93 23.17
CA ALA A 356 0.13 -13.62 24.37
C ALA A 356 1.25 -13.85 25.39
N GLU A 357 2.49 -14.01 24.93
CA GLU A 357 3.65 -14.31 25.78
C GLU A 357 3.88 -13.25 26.86
N ASP A 358 3.83 -11.96 26.48
CA ASP A 358 4.02 -10.83 27.38
C ASP A 358 2.75 -9.97 27.52
N ARG A 359 1.64 -10.40 26.91
CA ARG A 359 0.34 -9.69 26.89
C ARG A 359 0.45 -8.27 26.33
N SER A 360 1.36 -8.06 25.39
CA SER A 360 1.56 -6.77 24.74
C SER A 360 0.66 -6.59 23.51
N TYR A 361 0.36 -5.33 23.22
CA TYR A 361 -0.34 -4.91 22.03
C TYR A 361 0.51 -3.88 21.28
N SER A 362 0.45 -3.91 19.96
CA SER A 362 1.04 -2.88 19.10
C SER A 362 0.08 -2.51 17.98
N VAL A 363 0.13 -1.25 17.56
CA VAL A 363 -0.63 -0.79 16.39
C VAL A 363 0.33 -0.16 15.39
N VAL A 364 0.24 -0.61 14.15
CA VAL A 364 1.03 -0.07 13.04
C VAL A 364 0.10 0.68 12.11
N LEU A 365 0.31 1.99 11.97
CA LEU A 365 -0.40 2.84 11.02
C LEU A 365 0.30 2.79 9.67
N TRP A 366 -0.48 2.67 8.59
CA TRP A 366 0.01 2.58 7.22
C TRP A 366 -0.35 3.84 6.47
N SER A 367 0.60 4.41 5.72
CA SER A 367 0.38 5.69 5.04
C SER A 367 1.30 5.87 3.84
N ASP A 368 1.08 6.99 3.13
CA ASP A 368 1.89 7.46 2.01
C ASP A 368 2.02 6.38 0.92
N HIS A 369 0.88 5.86 0.47
CA HIS A 369 0.87 4.83 -0.56
C HIS A 369 1.27 5.39 -1.94
N LEU A 370 2.39 4.92 -2.47
CA LEU A 370 2.90 5.29 -3.79
C LEU A 370 2.88 4.10 -4.75
N THR A 371 2.79 4.36 -6.06
CA THR A 371 2.73 3.31 -7.08
C THR A 371 4.07 3.17 -7.81
N PHE A 372 4.57 1.92 -7.91
CA PHE A 372 5.80 1.53 -8.58
C PHE A 372 5.52 0.29 -9.43
N GLY A 373 5.87 0.29 -10.72
CA GLY A 373 5.65 -0.88 -11.58
C GLY A 373 4.18 -1.28 -11.80
N GLY A 374 3.20 -0.45 -11.42
CA GLY A 374 1.78 -0.82 -11.42
C GLY A 374 1.30 -1.42 -10.09
N VAL A 375 2.18 -1.48 -9.10
CA VAL A 375 1.94 -1.97 -7.74
C VAL A 375 2.06 -0.82 -6.75
N ARG A 376 1.10 -0.68 -5.85
CA ARG A 376 1.08 0.30 -4.78
C ARG A 376 1.76 -0.27 -3.54
N VAL A 377 2.59 0.53 -2.89
CA VAL A 377 3.32 0.19 -1.66
C VAL A 377 3.09 1.31 -0.64
N ALA A 378 2.77 0.98 0.60
CA ALA A 378 2.74 1.96 1.69
C ALA A 378 4.17 2.38 2.03
N THR A 379 4.60 3.59 1.66
CA THR A 379 5.99 3.99 1.83
C THR A 379 6.31 4.51 3.22
N ARG A 380 5.32 4.60 4.11
CA ARG A 380 5.53 5.01 5.50
C ARG A 380 4.66 4.22 6.47
N ARG A 381 5.28 3.70 7.52
CA ARG A 381 4.63 2.97 8.61
C ARG A 381 5.05 3.52 9.97
N GLU A 382 4.08 3.72 10.85
CA GLU A 382 4.33 4.18 12.21
C GLU A 382 3.84 3.13 13.20
N THR A 383 4.74 2.60 14.02
CA THR A 383 4.42 1.67 15.10
C THR A 383 4.23 2.44 16.39
N HIS A 384 3.11 2.21 17.05
CA HIS A 384 2.80 2.79 18.35
C HIS A 384 2.53 1.71 19.39
N ALA A 385 2.85 2.02 20.64
CA ALA A 385 2.31 1.31 21.77
C ALA A 385 0.78 1.48 21.79
N THR A 386 0.07 0.44 22.21
CA THR A 386 -1.39 0.47 22.32
C THR A 386 -1.85 -0.50 23.41
N ASP A 387 -3.16 -0.57 23.61
CA ASP A 387 -3.81 -1.50 24.50
C ASP A 387 -4.85 -2.34 23.73
N VAL A 388 -5.65 -3.13 24.45
CA VAL A 388 -6.70 -3.97 23.86
C VAL A 388 -7.73 -3.17 23.04
N THR A 389 -7.88 -1.88 23.28
CA THR A 389 -8.83 -1.02 22.57
C THR A 389 -8.29 -0.53 21.22
N GLY A 390 -6.97 -0.56 21.02
CA GLY A 390 -6.31 -0.01 19.83
C GLY A 390 -6.13 1.51 19.90
N GLU A 391 -6.18 2.11 21.10
CA GLU A 391 -5.87 3.54 21.31
C GLU A 391 -4.40 3.83 20.97
N ILE A 392 -4.15 4.91 20.23
CA ILE A 392 -2.79 5.23 19.76
C ILE A 392 -1.99 5.85 20.90
N GLY A 393 -1.02 5.09 21.40
CA GLY A 393 -0.08 5.54 22.43
C GLY A 393 1.21 6.13 21.86
N ALA A 394 2.29 5.99 22.63
CA ALA A 394 3.60 6.53 22.30
C ALA A 394 4.15 5.94 20.99
N LEU A 395 4.89 6.75 20.24
CA LEU A 395 5.57 6.33 19.01
C LEU A 395 6.77 5.45 19.36
N GLU A 396 6.81 4.25 18.77
CA GLU A 396 7.86 3.26 19.00
C GLU A 396 8.86 3.23 17.85
N ALA A 397 8.36 3.26 16.61
CA ALA A 397 9.20 3.23 15.41
C ALA A 397 8.51 3.85 14.20
N VAL A 398 9.31 4.45 13.32
CA VAL A 398 8.89 4.89 11.99
C VAL A 398 9.71 4.14 10.96
N VAL A 399 9.05 3.58 9.96
CA VAL A 399 9.68 2.91 8.82
C VAL A 399 9.28 3.64 7.54
N GLU A 400 10.27 3.96 6.72
CA GLU A 400 10.08 4.57 5.41
C GLU A 400 10.75 3.77 4.31
N TYR A 401 10.08 3.67 3.16
CA TYR A 401 10.60 3.06 1.95
C TYR A 401 10.87 4.13 0.90
N SER A 402 12.04 4.06 0.28
CA SER A 402 12.40 4.95 -0.83
C SER A 402 13.18 4.18 -1.89
N GLY A 403 13.28 4.74 -3.10
CA GLY A 403 13.99 4.08 -4.21
C GLY A 403 13.42 2.70 -4.56
N VAL A 404 12.10 2.51 -4.41
CA VAL A 404 11.44 1.23 -4.73
C VAL A 404 11.51 0.99 -6.24
N HIS A 405 12.11 -0.13 -6.62
CA HIS A 405 12.31 -0.53 -8.01
C HIS A 405 11.98 -2.00 -8.16
N PHE A 406 10.83 -2.29 -8.77
CA PHE A 406 10.47 -3.64 -9.19
C PHE A 406 11.26 -4.05 -10.44
N ASP A 407 11.58 -5.35 -10.53
CA ASP A 407 12.45 -5.92 -11.58
C ASP A 407 13.80 -5.19 -11.67
N ALA A 408 14.37 -4.89 -10.50
CA ALA A 408 15.65 -4.24 -10.36
C ALA A 408 16.77 -5.08 -11.00
N PRO A 409 17.81 -4.42 -11.56
CA PRO A 409 18.87 -5.07 -12.33
C PRO A 409 19.94 -5.69 -11.41
N PHE A 410 19.54 -6.52 -10.45
CA PHE A 410 20.42 -7.39 -9.69
C PHE A 410 20.20 -8.85 -10.10
N GLY A 411 21.28 -9.61 -10.21
CA GLY A 411 21.25 -11.04 -10.53
C GLY A 411 21.55 -11.91 -9.31
N ASP A 412 21.85 -13.18 -9.57
CA ASP A 412 22.13 -14.16 -8.52
C ASP A 412 23.45 -13.92 -7.77
N GLU A 413 24.30 -12.97 -8.22
CA GLU A 413 25.53 -12.60 -7.54
C GLU A 413 25.31 -12.13 -6.10
N VAL A 414 24.14 -11.54 -5.81
CA VAL A 414 23.75 -11.10 -4.46
C VAL A 414 23.66 -12.27 -3.49
N TRP A 415 23.35 -13.47 -4.01
CA TRP A 415 23.20 -14.72 -3.26
C TRP A 415 24.45 -15.60 -3.32
N SER A 416 25.41 -15.25 -4.19
CA SER A 416 26.64 -16.02 -4.35
C SER A 416 27.49 -16.01 -3.08
N GLY A 417 28.07 -17.16 -2.73
CA GLY A 417 28.93 -17.30 -1.55
C GLY A 417 28.23 -17.74 -0.26
N MET A 418 26.91 -18.00 -0.28
CA MET A 418 26.19 -18.61 0.86
C MET A 418 26.75 -20.00 1.21
N THR A 419 27.76 -20.01 2.09
CA THR A 419 28.34 -21.23 2.65
C THR A 419 27.37 -21.83 3.68
N ALA A 420 27.13 -23.13 3.60
CA ALA A 420 26.14 -23.82 4.42
C ALA A 420 26.60 -23.93 5.89
N THR A 421 25.97 -23.18 6.80
CA THR A 421 25.92 -23.50 8.24
C THR A 421 24.80 -22.65 8.87
N ALA A 422 23.89 -23.09 9.72
CA ALA A 422 23.73 -24.29 10.54
C ALA A 422 22.29 -24.84 10.43
N PRO A 423 22.02 -26.13 10.70
CA PRO A 423 20.67 -26.65 10.80
C PRO A 423 19.89 -25.97 11.93
N ILE A 424 18.57 -25.88 11.76
CA ILE A 424 17.61 -25.41 12.76
C ILE A 424 17.76 -26.29 14.01
N THR A 425 18.47 -25.80 15.02
CA THR A 425 18.36 -26.33 16.39
C THR A 425 17.67 -25.29 17.25
N THR A 426 16.49 -25.68 17.72
CA THR A 426 15.68 -25.05 18.76
C THR A 426 16.56 -24.73 19.98
N ALA A 427 16.84 -23.44 20.17
CA ALA A 427 17.23 -22.91 21.46
C ALA A 427 16.11 -21.98 21.95
N GLY A 428 15.81 -22.06 23.25
CA GLY A 428 14.75 -21.32 23.92
C GLY A 428 14.91 -19.78 23.83
N PRO A 429 13.92 -19.03 24.31
CA PRO A 429 13.75 -17.62 23.97
C PRO A 429 14.90 -16.77 24.53
N PRO A 430 15.59 -15.94 23.72
CA PRO A 430 16.32 -14.82 24.25
C PRO A 430 15.33 -13.71 24.64
N SER A 431 15.40 -13.30 25.89
CA SER A 431 14.91 -12.01 26.38
C SER A 431 15.48 -10.88 25.52
N LEU A 432 14.64 -9.90 25.15
CA LEU A 432 15.15 -8.58 24.78
C LEU A 432 16.08 -8.14 25.92
N PRO A 433 17.36 -7.82 25.68
CA PRO A 433 18.11 -7.07 26.67
C PRO A 433 17.36 -5.76 26.87
N ALA A 434 16.99 -5.46 28.12
CA ALA A 434 16.71 -4.11 28.54
C ALA A 434 17.91 -3.26 28.13
N ALA A 435 17.75 -2.43 27.09
CA ALA A 435 18.81 -1.63 26.47
C ALA A 435 20.08 -2.44 26.10
N ALA A 436 20.41 -2.47 24.81
CA ALA A 436 21.83 -2.54 24.49
C ALA A 436 22.50 -1.41 25.27
N GLY A 437 23.44 -1.77 26.13
CA GLY A 437 24.24 -0.82 26.90
C GLY A 437 24.79 0.26 25.97
N PRO A 438 24.98 1.48 26.49
CA PRO A 438 25.26 2.65 25.70
C PRO A 438 26.48 2.46 24.80
N LEU A 439 26.40 3.09 23.62
CA LEU A 439 27.57 3.61 22.91
C LEU A 439 28.61 4.08 23.93
N GLN A 440 29.87 3.63 23.80
CA GLN A 440 30.95 4.01 24.70
C GLN A 440 30.95 5.54 24.89
N ALA A 441 30.80 5.98 26.13
CA ALA A 441 30.89 7.39 26.49
C ALA A 441 32.31 7.92 26.25
N PRO A 442 32.50 9.17 25.78
CA PRO A 442 33.81 9.79 25.82
C PRO A 442 34.27 9.90 27.28
N GLY A 443 35.51 9.45 27.53
CA GLY A 443 36.05 9.23 28.86
C GLY A 443 35.91 10.44 29.79
N THR A 444 35.29 10.22 30.94
CA THR A 444 35.34 11.15 32.05
C THR A 444 36.60 10.87 32.87
N GLY A 445 37.51 11.84 32.88
CA GLY A 445 38.66 11.85 33.79
C GLY A 445 38.23 11.74 35.25
N ALA A 446 39.13 11.20 36.07
CA ALA A 446 38.95 11.01 37.49
C ALA A 446 38.58 12.33 38.21
N PRO A 447 37.66 12.31 39.20
CA PRO A 447 37.34 13.47 40.00
C PRO A 447 38.48 13.78 41.01
N PRO A 448 38.73 15.06 41.34
CA PRO A 448 39.61 15.41 42.43
C PRO A 448 38.93 15.15 43.78
N ASP A 449 39.76 14.76 44.73
CA ASP A 449 39.48 14.55 46.14
C ASP A 449 39.18 15.90 46.82
N ASP A 450 38.06 15.99 47.54
CA ASP A 450 37.84 16.99 48.60
C ASP A 450 36.61 16.53 49.40
N GLY A 451 36.64 16.36 50.72
CA GLY A 451 37.36 17.19 51.67
C GLY A 451 36.39 18.19 52.29
N THR A 452 35.81 17.79 53.43
CA THR A 452 35.32 18.65 54.53
C THR A 452 34.05 19.53 54.37
N LYS A 453 33.16 19.24 55.34
CA LYS A 453 32.25 20.11 56.13
C LYS A 453 30.88 20.50 55.56
#